data_AF-A0A2G9S3X7-F1
#
_entry.id   AF-A0A2G9S3X7-F1
#
_cell.length_a   1.000
_cell.length_b   1.000
_cell.length_c   1.000
_cell.angle_alpha   90.00
_cell.angle_beta   90.00
_cell.angle_gamma   90.00
#
_symmetry.space_group_name_H-M   'P 1'
#
loop_
_entity.id
_entity.type
_entity.pdbx_description
1 polymer ?
#
loop_
_entity_poly.entity_id
_entity_poly.type
_entity_poly.pdbx_seq_one_letter_code
_entity_poly.pdbx_strand_id
1 'polypeptide(L)'
;MRERNRVKDVMKAIMSELQQTNSEKILLSWVRNSTRPYDEVNVLNFTTSWTDGLAFNGLLHRHRPDLFSWEKVTRLSPLERLDHAFSIAKKHLGIEKLLDPEDVAVPLPDKKSILMYLTSLFEVLPHEVTLDDIHEVETLPRRYKGACEDIPFTKQQGLDEPYRDSGPETPSLVTEVEMDLDSYQVALEDVLTWLLMAEDTFQEQDDISDDVEDVKQQFATHEAFMMELTAHQSSVGNVLQAGNQLIAQGDLSVEEENEIQEQMTLLNSRWEALRLESMDRQSRLHEVLMDLQRKQLDQLSDWLTVTEERIRKMDTKSYGDDFETFKKQIEEHKKLQNDLETEQVKVNSLTHMVVIVDENSGEGATVALETQLQKLGERWAAVCRWTEEHWSKLQEVLILWQKLLEEQCLLRIWLKEKEDSLSKVQRSNFKDQNELSVNVRRLASLKEELGMKKQTFDHLHELAQDVVLIIGSSKASQKLKTDMEDLAQKWDELVHLLEDYTNQVTESVTNFGVKQVSRKVITETVTVTEHSSIHLIKQELPPPPPPRKRQMSLDAEEKKIFTIK
;
A
#
# COMPACT_ATOMS: atom_id res chain seq x y z
N MET A 1 -6.18 -10.83 14.32
CA MET A 1 -6.15 -9.34 14.39
C MET A 1 -4.79 -8.77 14.02
N ARG A 2 -3.67 -9.41 14.37
CA ARG A 2 -2.32 -8.99 13.93
C ARG A 2 -2.06 -9.21 12.43
N GLU A 3 -2.58 -10.28 11.83
CA GLU A 3 -2.47 -10.51 10.37
C GLU A 3 -3.35 -9.57 9.53
N ARG A 4 -4.43 -9.02 10.13
CA ARG A 4 -5.38 -8.12 9.46
C ARG A 4 -4.83 -6.72 9.21
N ASN A 5 -3.73 -6.34 9.86
CA ASN A 5 -3.07 -5.05 9.64
C ASN A 5 -2.00 -5.09 8.53
N ARG A 6 -1.51 -6.28 8.15
CA ARG A 6 -0.45 -6.41 7.12
C ARG A 6 -0.95 -6.12 5.70
N VAL A 7 -2.22 -6.39 5.42
CA VAL A 7 -2.86 -6.15 4.10
C VAL A 7 -2.88 -4.65 3.75
N LYS A 8 -3.05 -3.77 4.75
CA LYS A 8 -2.96 -2.31 4.57
C LYS A 8 -1.54 -1.83 4.30
N ASP A 9 -0.55 -2.49 4.87
CA ASP A 9 0.83 -2.02 4.86
C ASP A 9 1.53 -2.27 3.52
N VAL A 10 1.16 -3.31 2.76
CA VAL A 10 1.74 -3.55 1.42
C VAL A 10 1.24 -2.52 0.41
N MET A 11 -0.06 -2.23 0.37
CA MET A 11 -0.56 -1.16 -0.49
C MET A 11 -0.14 0.23 -0.02
N LYS A 12 0.03 0.44 1.28
CA LYS A 12 0.65 1.65 1.77
C LYS A 12 2.12 1.74 1.35
N ALA A 13 2.84 0.63 1.24
CA ALA A 13 4.19 0.58 0.71
C ALA A 13 4.22 0.82 -0.81
N ILE A 14 3.33 0.19 -1.60
CA ILE A 14 3.16 0.46 -3.04
C ILE A 14 2.74 1.91 -3.28
N MET A 15 1.77 2.43 -2.52
CA MET A 15 1.35 3.83 -2.58
C MET A 15 2.43 4.77 -2.02
N SER A 16 3.32 4.31 -1.15
CA SER A 16 4.46 5.08 -0.64
C SER A 16 5.60 5.12 -1.66
N GLU A 17 5.87 4.04 -2.38
CA GLU A 17 6.82 3.98 -3.51
C GLU A 17 6.27 4.77 -4.71
N LEU A 18 4.96 4.69 -4.96
CA LEU A 18 4.26 5.52 -5.94
C LEU A 18 4.14 6.98 -5.49
N GLN A 19 4.05 7.25 -4.18
CA GLN A 19 4.18 8.61 -3.64
C GLN A 19 5.63 9.12 -3.75
N GLN A 20 6.61 8.22 -3.69
CA GLN A 20 8.02 8.55 -3.90
C GLN A 20 8.27 8.95 -5.35
N THR A 21 7.72 8.22 -6.33
CA THR A 21 7.76 8.62 -7.75
C THR A 21 6.95 9.90 -8.01
N ASN A 22 5.83 10.12 -7.32
CA ASN A 22 5.11 11.41 -7.38
C ASN A 22 5.92 12.56 -6.76
N SER A 23 6.66 12.33 -5.66
CA SER A 23 7.52 13.35 -5.05
C SER A 23 8.69 13.71 -5.96
N GLU A 24 9.29 12.74 -6.64
CA GLU A 24 10.31 12.96 -7.66
C GLU A 24 9.74 13.75 -8.85
N LYS A 25 8.55 13.40 -9.33
CA LYS A 25 7.86 14.14 -10.41
C LYS A 25 7.54 15.59 -9.99
N ILE A 26 7.04 15.79 -8.77
CA ILE A 26 6.73 17.13 -8.22
C ILE A 26 8.01 17.97 -8.10
N LEU A 27 9.09 17.39 -7.55
CA LEU A 27 10.38 18.07 -7.44
C LEU A 27 10.95 18.40 -8.81
N LEU A 28 10.89 17.46 -9.77
CA LEU A 28 11.44 17.68 -11.11
C LEU A 28 10.65 18.76 -11.85
N SER A 29 9.32 18.72 -11.76
CA SER A 29 8.42 19.74 -12.30
C SER A 29 8.69 21.11 -11.68
N TRP A 30 8.78 21.19 -10.35
CA TRP A 30 9.09 22.43 -9.66
C TRP A 30 10.45 23.01 -10.03
N VAL A 31 11.49 22.18 -10.07
CA VAL A 31 12.82 22.63 -10.45
C VAL A 31 12.80 23.16 -11.88
N ARG A 32 12.23 22.42 -12.83
CA ARG A 32 12.15 22.82 -14.24
C ARG A 32 11.37 24.12 -14.43
N ASN A 33 10.24 24.27 -13.74
CA ASN A 33 9.47 25.52 -13.78
C ASN A 33 10.28 26.70 -13.18
N SER A 34 11.01 26.45 -12.10
CA SER A 34 11.85 27.46 -11.44
C SER A 34 13.06 27.85 -12.28
N THR A 35 13.66 26.91 -13.02
CA THR A 35 14.87 27.14 -13.83
C THR A 35 14.58 27.48 -15.29
N ARG A 36 13.32 27.40 -15.75
CA ARG A 36 12.87 27.78 -17.10
C ARG A 36 13.40 29.12 -17.62
N PRO A 37 13.60 30.18 -16.81
CA PRO A 37 14.13 31.45 -17.29
C PRO A 37 15.63 31.48 -17.60
N TYR A 38 16.38 30.40 -17.30
CA TYR A 38 17.83 30.32 -17.52
C TYR A 38 18.12 29.37 -18.68
N ASP A 39 18.48 29.92 -19.82
CA ASP A 39 18.69 29.16 -21.06
C ASP A 39 19.82 28.12 -20.94
N GLU A 40 20.79 28.37 -20.04
CA GLU A 40 21.91 27.47 -19.80
C GLU A 40 21.56 26.29 -18.87
N VAL A 41 20.35 26.23 -18.32
CA VAL A 41 19.94 25.23 -17.33
C VAL A 41 18.84 24.32 -17.90
N ASN A 42 19.15 23.04 -18.05
CA ASN A 42 18.16 22.03 -18.41
C ASN A 42 18.21 20.84 -17.45
N VAL A 43 17.21 20.74 -16.58
CA VAL A 43 17.12 19.66 -15.58
C VAL A 43 16.25 18.53 -16.10
N LEU A 44 16.87 17.40 -16.43
CA LEU A 44 16.20 16.20 -16.96
C LEU A 44 16.15 15.05 -15.94
N ASN A 45 17.05 15.05 -14.96
CA ASN A 45 17.18 13.99 -13.97
C ASN A 45 17.67 14.52 -12.61
N PHE A 46 17.81 13.64 -11.63
CA PHE A 46 18.34 13.93 -10.28
C PHE A 46 19.79 13.47 -10.10
N THR A 47 20.53 13.31 -11.20
CA THR A 47 21.94 12.91 -11.19
C THR A 47 22.76 13.89 -12.03
N THR A 48 22.97 13.61 -13.30
CA THR A 48 23.88 14.35 -14.19
C THR A 48 23.46 15.79 -14.46
N SER A 49 22.17 16.14 -14.35
CA SER A 49 21.69 17.52 -14.53
C SER A 49 22.15 18.50 -13.44
N TRP A 50 22.80 18.03 -12.38
CA TRP A 50 23.17 18.83 -11.21
C TRP A 50 24.68 19.01 -11.03
N THR A 51 25.48 18.30 -11.83
CA THR A 51 26.95 18.19 -11.66
C THR A 51 27.68 19.48 -11.96
N ASP A 52 27.12 20.34 -12.80
CA ASP A 52 27.70 21.63 -13.19
C ASP A 52 27.37 22.79 -12.22
N GLY A 53 26.53 22.52 -11.22
CA GLY A 53 26.06 23.46 -10.20
C GLY A 53 25.11 24.57 -10.69
N LEU A 54 24.79 24.66 -11.98
CA LEU A 54 23.94 25.74 -12.51
C LEU A 54 22.49 25.57 -12.06
N ALA A 55 21.97 24.34 -12.02
CA ALA A 55 20.61 24.06 -11.58
C ALA A 55 20.33 24.54 -10.14
N PHE A 56 21.25 24.28 -9.19
CA PHE A 56 21.13 24.76 -7.81
C PHE A 56 21.12 26.29 -7.72
N ASN A 57 22.03 26.94 -8.44
CA ASN A 57 22.08 28.39 -8.44
C ASN A 57 20.86 29.01 -9.14
N GLY A 58 20.34 28.39 -10.21
CA GLY A 58 19.18 28.88 -10.94
C GLY A 58 17.93 28.87 -10.07
N LEU A 59 17.77 27.80 -9.29
CA LEU A 59 16.71 27.65 -8.31
C LEU A 59 16.77 28.76 -7.24
N LEU A 60 17.95 28.98 -6.65
CA LEU A 60 18.14 30.03 -5.63
C LEU A 60 17.91 31.44 -6.21
N HIS A 61 18.48 31.72 -7.39
CA HIS A 61 18.36 33.03 -8.04
C HIS A 61 16.92 33.32 -8.49
N ARG A 62 16.15 32.30 -8.88
CA ARG A 62 14.73 32.48 -9.27
C ARG A 62 13.90 33.01 -8.12
N HIS A 63 14.05 32.39 -6.96
CA HIS A 63 13.27 32.71 -5.78
C HIS A 63 13.83 33.92 -5.01
N ARG A 64 15.12 34.19 -5.14
CA ARG A 64 15.84 35.30 -4.48
C ARG A 64 16.90 35.92 -5.40
N PRO A 65 16.48 36.68 -6.44
CA PRO A 65 17.39 37.28 -7.43
C PRO A 65 18.26 38.41 -6.84
N ASP A 66 17.93 38.89 -5.65
CA ASP A 66 18.68 39.91 -4.92
C ASP A 66 20.00 39.41 -4.30
N LEU A 67 20.15 38.08 -4.14
CA LEU A 67 21.28 37.51 -3.39
C LEU A 67 22.61 37.52 -4.17
N PHE A 68 22.56 37.33 -5.49
CA PHE A 68 23.75 37.28 -6.33
C PHE A 68 23.38 37.55 -7.80
N SER A 69 24.39 37.79 -8.63
CA SER A 69 24.22 38.02 -10.06
C SER A 69 24.42 36.73 -10.84
N TRP A 70 23.43 36.34 -11.66
CA TRP A 70 23.49 35.16 -12.52
C TRP A 70 24.74 35.11 -13.41
N GLU A 71 25.06 36.21 -14.08
CA GLU A 71 26.23 36.31 -14.97
C GLU A 71 27.56 36.03 -14.26
N LYS A 72 27.65 36.28 -12.95
CA LYS A 72 28.87 35.97 -12.19
C LYS A 72 28.99 34.47 -11.95
N VAL A 73 27.89 33.80 -11.68
CA VAL A 73 27.84 32.36 -11.41
C VAL A 73 28.16 31.55 -12.66
N THR A 74 27.68 31.97 -13.84
CA THR A 74 27.96 31.27 -15.09
C THR A 74 29.45 31.26 -15.46
N ARG A 75 30.25 32.20 -14.94
CA ARG A 75 31.71 32.26 -15.13
C ARG A 75 32.53 31.41 -14.14
N LEU A 76 31.91 30.87 -13.09
CA LEU A 76 32.59 30.02 -12.10
C LEU A 76 32.75 28.59 -12.62
N SER A 77 33.71 27.85 -12.07
CA SER A 77 33.83 26.40 -12.30
C SER A 77 32.71 25.60 -11.60
N PRO A 78 32.43 24.35 -12.00
CA PRO A 78 31.40 23.52 -11.36
C PRO A 78 31.51 23.43 -9.83
N LEU A 79 32.71 23.16 -9.32
CA LEU A 79 32.99 23.09 -7.88
C LEU A 79 32.70 24.41 -7.17
N GLU A 80 33.12 25.53 -7.75
CA GLU A 80 32.86 26.87 -7.20
C GLU A 80 31.37 27.22 -7.25
N ARG A 81 30.64 26.82 -8.29
CA ARG A 81 29.18 27.02 -8.39
C ARG A 81 28.44 26.23 -7.32
N LEU A 82 28.83 24.99 -7.08
CA LEU A 82 28.23 24.12 -6.07
C LEU A 82 28.49 24.67 -4.66
N ASP A 83 29.75 24.99 -4.33
CA ASP A 83 30.06 25.61 -3.03
C ASP A 83 29.35 26.96 -2.85
N HIS A 84 29.27 27.77 -3.91
CA HIS A 84 28.53 29.02 -3.90
C HIS A 84 27.05 28.79 -3.58
N ALA A 85 26.38 27.88 -4.28
CA ALA A 85 24.96 27.57 -4.04
C ALA A 85 24.72 27.12 -2.60
N PHE A 86 25.51 26.16 -2.11
CA PHE A 86 25.34 25.62 -0.76
C PHE A 86 25.66 26.65 0.32
N SER A 87 26.64 27.53 0.08
CA SER A 87 26.97 28.64 0.98
C SER A 87 25.85 29.68 1.06
N ILE A 88 25.25 30.04 -0.08
CA ILE A 88 24.13 30.98 -0.14
C ILE A 88 22.89 30.38 0.54
N ALA A 89 22.57 29.12 0.26
CA ALA A 89 21.45 28.40 0.88
C ALA A 89 21.60 28.35 2.41
N LYS A 90 22.79 28.02 2.92
CA LYS A 90 23.05 28.04 4.38
C LYS A 90 22.91 29.43 4.99
N LYS A 91 23.50 30.44 4.36
CA LYS A 91 23.56 31.79 4.91
C LYS A 91 22.22 32.51 4.87
N HIS A 92 21.42 32.31 3.84
CA HIS A 92 20.21 33.10 3.58
C HIS A 92 18.90 32.32 3.72
N LEU A 93 18.93 30.99 3.61
CA LEU A 93 17.76 30.12 3.75
C LEU A 93 17.83 29.17 4.96
N GLY A 94 18.97 29.14 5.67
CA GLY A 94 19.14 28.28 6.85
C GLY A 94 19.28 26.79 6.54
N ILE A 95 19.55 26.44 5.29
CA ILE A 95 19.68 25.05 4.83
C ILE A 95 21.13 24.59 5.05
N GLU A 96 21.33 23.57 5.87
CA GLU A 96 22.68 23.06 6.14
C GLU A 96 23.35 22.49 4.88
N LYS A 97 24.69 22.56 4.82
CA LYS A 97 25.46 21.99 3.70
C LYS A 97 25.49 20.46 3.83
N LEU A 98 24.45 19.79 3.34
CA LEU A 98 24.33 18.32 3.37
C LEU A 98 25.10 17.62 2.25
N LEU A 99 25.52 18.38 1.24
CA LEU A 99 26.27 17.90 0.08
C LEU A 99 27.64 18.57 0.05
N ASP A 100 28.67 17.75 -0.15
CA ASP A 100 29.99 18.23 -0.46
C ASP A 100 30.10 18.50 -1.98
N PRO A 101 30.63 19.65 -2.42
CA PRO A 101 30.77 19.98 -3.84
C PRO A 101 31.53 18.92 -4.65
N GLU A 102 32.51 18.25 -4.04
CA GLU A 102 33.32 17.20 -4.67
C GLU A 102 32.50 15.94 -4.95
N ASP A 103 31.53 15.60 -4.11
CA ASP A 103 30.66 14.42 -4.27
C ASP A 103 29.57 14.64 -5.33
N VAL A 104 29.32 15.91 -5.69
CA VAL A 104 28.33 16.29 -6.71
C VAL A 104 28.97 16.55 -8.07
N ALA A 105 30.18 17.12 -8.10
CA ALA A 105 30.94 17.42 -9.32
C ALA A 105 31.61 16.18 -9.94
N VAL A 106 30.92 15.04 -9.93
CA VAL A 106 31.37 13.76 -10.51
C VAL A 106 30.49 13.36 -11.69
N PRO A 107 30.94 12.44 -12.58
CA PRO A 107 30.14 12.03 -13.74
C PRO A 107 28.76 11.48 -13.41
N LEU A 108 28.60 10.86 -12.23
CA LEU A 108 27.33 10.30 -11.78
C LEU A 108 27.15 10.49 -10.25
N PRO A 109 26.55 11.59 -9.80
CA PRO A 109 26.36 11.85 -8.37
C PRO A 109 25.20 11.01 -7.81
N ASP A 110 25.22 10.74 -6.50
CA ASP A 110 24.20 9.93 -5.85
C ASP A 110 22.81 10.59 -5.88
N LYS A 111 21.85 9.91 -6.52
CA LYS A 111 20.47 10.37 -6.70
C LYS A 111 19.79 10.70 -5.36
N LYS A 112 19.98 9.87 -4.34
CA LYS A 112 19.29 10.04 -3.05
C LYS A 112 19.78 11.29 -2.32
N SER A 113 21.08 11.55 -2.38
CA SER A 113 21.71 12.72 -1.81
C SER A 113 21.23 14.01 -2.48
N ILE A 114 21.12 14.03 -3.82
CA ILE A 114 20.55 15.17 -4.55
C ILE A 114 19.08 15.40 -4.18
N LEU A 115 18.25 14.34 -4.15
CA LEU A 115 16.84 14.43 -3.77
C LEU A 115 16.64 14.92 -2.34
N MET A 116 17.45 14.44 -1.39
CA MET A 116 17.40 14.88 0.00
C MET A 116 17.66 16.38 0.12
N TYR A 117 18.68 16.89 -0.57
CA TYR A 117 19.01 18.31 -0.54
C TYR A 117 17.95 19.17 -1.25
N LEU A 118 17.41 18.71 -2.38
CA LEU A 118 16.32 19.40 -3.08
C LEU A 118 15.03 19.44 -2.27
N THR A 119 14.75 18.39 -1.50
CA THR A 119 13.61 18.38 -0.59
C THR A 119 13.76 19.47 0.47
N SER A 120 14.96 19.67 1.02
CA SER A 120 15.22 20.77 1.96
C SER A 120 15.05 22.16 1.33
N LEU A 121 15.43 22.33 0.06
CA LEU A 121 15.16 23.56 -0.70
C LEU A 121 13.66 23.74 -0.96
N PHE A 122 12.97 22.63 -1.26
CA PHE A 122 11.53 22.58 -1.51
C PHE A 122 10.68 22.79 -0.24
N GLU A 123 11.24 22.71 0.95
CA GLU A 123 10.49 23.04 2.17
C GLU A 123 10.51 24.55 2.48
N VAL A 124 11.52 25.25 1.99
CA VAL A 124 11.83 26.64 2.42
C VAL A 124 11.49 27.67 1.35
N LEU A 125 11.51 27.30 0.07
CA LEU A 125 11.19 28.19 -1.04
C LEU A 125 9.67 28.25 -1.31
N PRO A 126 9.15 29.16 -2.13
CA PRO A 126 7.75 29.14 -2.57
C PRO A 126 7.48 28.07 -3.65
N HIS A 127 6.34 27.37 -3.54
CA HIS A 127 5.95 26.27 -4.43
C HIS A 127 4.52 26.46 -4.97
N GLU A 128 4.39 26.72 -6.26
CA GLU A 128 3.16 26.51 -7.02
C GLU A 128 3.50 25.50 -8.13
N VAL A 129 2.97 24.28 -8.02
CA VAL A 129 3.11 23.21 -9.02
C VAL A 129 1.69 22.87 -9.48
N THR A 130 1.39 23.08 -10.76
CA THR A 130 0.09 22.75 -11.34
C THR A 130 0.11 21.37 -11.99
N LEU A 131 -1.07 20.77 -12.21
CA LEU A 131 -1.19 19.45 -12.86
C LEU A 131 -0.62 19.45 -14.29
N ASP A 132 -0.69 20.58 -14.99
CA ASP A 132 -0.13 20.72 -16.34
C ASP A 132 1.41 20.72 -16.33
N ASP A 133 2.03 21.30 -15.29
CA ASP A 133 3.49 21.27 -15.11
C ASP A 133 4.01 19.85 -14.82
N ILE A 134 3.18 18.99 -14.23
CA ILE A 134 3.52 17.58 -13.97
C ILE A 134 3.45 16.77 -15.27
N HIS A 135 2.46 17.03 -16.13
CA HIS A 135 2.37 16.39 -17.45
C HIS A 135 3.50 16.81 -18.40
N GLU A 136 4.03 18.04 -18.30
CA GLU A 136 5.18 18.47 -19.13
C GLU A 136 6.43 17.61 -18.88
N VAL A 137 6.66 17.20 -17.61
CA VAL A 137 7.76 16.29 -17.24
C VAL A 137 7.62 14.93 -17.91
N GLU A 138 6.39 14.46 -18.13
CA GLU A 138 6.09 13.18 -18.80
C GLU A 138 6.33 13.24 -20.31
N THR A 139 6.52 14.44 -20.89
CA THR A 139 6.72 14.64 -22.33
C THR A 139 8.16 15.01 -22.71
N LEU A 140 9.10 15.03 -21.74
CA LEU A 140 10.46 15.47 -21.98
C LEU A 140 11.23 14.52 -22.91
N PRO A 141 11.99 15.03 -23.91
CA PRO A 141 12.84 14.19 -24.73
C PRO A 141 13.94 13.57 -23.88
N ARG A 142 13.96 12.25 -23.75
CA ARG A 142 15.13 11.52 -23.23
C ARG A 142 16.22 11.49 -24.29
N ARG A 143 17.02 12.56 -24.37
CA ARG A 143 18.28 12.55 -25.15
C ARG A 143 19.45 12.27 -24.21
N TYR A 144 19.95 11.04 -24.26
CA TYR A 144 21.40 10.81 -24.26
C TYR A 144 21.73 10.09 -25.56
N LYS A 145 21.83 10.88 -26.64
CA LYS A 145 22.34 10.40 -27.91
C LYS A 145 23.78 10.90 -28.00
N GLY A 146 24.73 10.02 -27.72
CA GLY A 146 26.09 10.16 -28.24
C GLY A 146 26.00 10.04 -29.76
N ALA A 147 25.76 11.17 -30.42
CA ALA A 147 25.97 11.30 -31.85
C ALA A 147 27.30 12.02 -32.04
N CYS A 148 28.36 11.22 -32.19
CA CYS A 148 29.33 11.54 -33.21
C CYS A 148 28.55 11.49 -34.52
N GLU A 149 28.39 12.64 -35.18
CA GLU A 149 27.69 12.71 -36.45
C GLU A 149 28.48 11.93 -37.50
N ASP A 150 27.94 10.78 -37.92
CA ASP A 150 28.27 10.16 -39.20
C ASP A 150 27.82 11.10 -40.33
N ILE A 151 28.76 11.94 -40.79
CA ILE A 151 28.65 12.60 -42.08
C ILE A 151 28.97 11.55 -43.17
N PRO A 152 28.11 11.36 -44.19
CA PRO A 152 28.32 10.33 -45.19
C PRO A 152 29.48 10.71 -46.13
N PHE A 153 30.60 9.98 -46.02
CA PHE A 153 31.72 10.09 -46.95
C PHE A 153 31.33 9.56 -48.34
N THR A 154 31.06 10.49 -49.25
CA THR A 154 30.98 10.25 -50.69
C THR A 154 32.37 10.50 -51.29
N LYS A 155 32.90 9.53 -52.05
CA LYS A 155 34.13 9.66 -52.85
C LYS A 155 34.06 10.89 -53.78
N GLN A 156 35.07 11.76 -53.76
CA GLN A 156 35.65 12.41 -54.95
C GLN A 156 36.96 13.20 -54.66
N GLN A 157 38.04 12.76 -55.33
CA GLN A 157 39.18 13.47 -55.96
C GLN A 157 39.66 14.87 -55.46
N GLY A 158 40.92 14.92 -55.00
CA GLY A 158 42.05 15.64 -55.64
C GLY A 158 42.30 17.14 -55.33
N LEU A 159 43.54 17.43 -54.85
CA LEU A 159 44.48 18.53 -55.21
C LEU A 159 45.18 19.25 -54.03
N ASP A 160 46.51 19.03 -53.96
CA ASP A 160 47.65 19.90 -53.62
C ASP A 160 47.52 21.16 -52.70
N GLU A 161 48.30 21.13 -51.59
CA GLU A 161 49.23 22.12 -50.94
C GLU A 161 49.19 23.66 -51.25
N PRO A 162 49.84 24.58 -50.47
CA PRO A 162 50.51 24.49 -49.15
C PRO A 162 50.40 25.74 -48.18
N TYR A 163 51.08 25.66 -47.02
CA TYR A 163 51.74 26.74 -46.20
C TYR A 163 50.98 27.65 -45.17
N ARG A 164 51.35 27.44 -43.88
CA ARG A 164 51.88 28.38 -42.84
C ARG A 164 51.03 29.06 -41.73
N ASP A 165 51.46 28.73 -40.49
CA ASP A 165 51.81 29.55 -39.30
C ASP A 165 50.74 30.19 -38.40
N SER A 166 50.67 29.77 -37.12
CA SER A 166 51.32 30.44 -35.97
C SER A 166 50.67 30.03 -34.61
N GLY A 167 51.50 29.62 -33.64
CA GLY A 167 51.12 29.20 -32.27
C GLY A 167 50.73 30.35 -31.32
N PRO A 168 50.54 30.08 -30.00
CA PRO A 168 51.69 29.69 -29.18
C PRO A 168 51.46 28.48 -28.26
N GLU A 169 52.60 27.91 -27.88
CA GLU A 169 52.84 26.69 -27.13
C GLU A 169 52.36 26.74 -25.66
N THR A 170 51.89 25.60 -25.18
CA THR A 170 52.04 25.16 -23.77
C THR A 170 52.61 23.74 -23.78
N PRO A 171 53.79 23.50 -23.18
CA PRO A 171 54.43 22.19 -23.19
C PRO A 171 53.80 21.32 -22.11
N SER A 172 53.00 20.32 -22.52
CA SER A 172 52.78 19.15 -21.72
C SER A 172 53.24 17.96 -22.53
N LEU A 173 54.41 17.43 -22.19
CA LEU A 173 54.94 16.17 -22.69
C LEU A 173 53.84 15.12 -22.62
N VAL A 174 53.32 14.73 -23.77
CA VAL A 174 52.79 13.37 -23.93
C VAL A 174 54.06 12.53 -24.04
N THR A 175 54.49 11.93 -22.93
CA THR A 175 55.26 10.69 -23.02
C THR A 175 54.35 9.72 -23.76
N GLU A 176 54.54 9.60 -25.07
CA GLU A 176 54.23 8.37 -25.79
C GLU A 176 54.98 7.29 -25.01
N VAL A 177 54.27 6.57 -24.16
CA VAL A 177 54.81 5.36 -23.55
C VAL A 177 54.96 4.42 -24.73
N GLU A 178 56.18 4.26 -25.24
CA GLU A 178 56.52 3.18 -26.16
C GLU A 178 56.04 1.88 -25.51
N MET A 179 54.96 1.35 -26.06
CA MET A 179 54.41 0.07 -25.64
C MET A 179 55.30 -0.98 -26.30
N ASP A 180 56.18 -1.56 -25.51
CA ASP A 180 57.06 -2.63 -25.95
C ASP A 180 56.30 -3.97 -26.04
N LEU A 181 56.92 -4.95 -26.71
CA LEU A 181 56.31 -6.26 -26.91
C LEU A 181 55.94 -6.94 -25.59
N ASP A 182 56.76 -6.76 -24.55
CA ASP A 182 56.54 -7.34 -23.23
C ASP A 182 55.29 -6.76 -22.55
N SER A 183 55.10 -5.44 -22.58
CA SER A 183 53.91 -4.81 -22.01
C SER A 183 52.63 -5.16 -22.77
N TYR A 184 52.70 -5.32 -24.10
CA TYR A 184 51.59 -5.84 -24.90
C TYR A 184 51.23 -7.28 -24.51
N GLN A 185 52.23 -8.16 -24.37
CA GLN A 185 51.97 -9.56 -24.01
C GLN A 185 51.32 -9.69 -22.63
N VAL A 186 51.76 -8.91 -21.64
CA VAL A 186 51.13 -8.88 -20.31
C VAL A 186 49.67 -8.41 -20.41
N ALA A 187 49.39 -7.32 -21.13
CA ALA A 187 48.03 -6.81 -21.30
C ALA A 187 47.12 -7.81 -22.04
N LEU A 188 47.66 -8.51 -23.04
CA LEU A 188 46.94 -9.55 -23.77
C LEU A 188 46.64 -10.75 -22.88
N GLU A 189 47.59 -11.22 -22.08
CA GLU A 189 47.42 -12.34 -21.15
C GLU A 189 46.35 -12.04 -20.09
N ASP A 190 46.37 -10.83 -19.53
CA ASP A 190 45.37 -10.37 -18.56
C ASP A 190 43.96 -10.41 -19.15
N VAL A 191 43.79 -9.89 -20.38
CA VAL A 191 42.49 -9.89 -21.08
C VAL A 191 42.05 -11.30 -21.45
N LEU A 192 42.95 -12.17 -21.93
CA LEU A 192 42.61 -13.55 -22.30
C LEU A 192 42.24 -14.40 -21.08
N THR A 193 42.92 -14.18 -19.95
CA THR A 193 42.63 -14.85 -18.67
C THR A 193 41.24 -14.47 -18.18
N TRP A 194 40.94 -13.16 -18.17
CA TRP A 194 39.61 -12.69 -17.83
C TRP A 194 38.55 -13.23 -18.80
N LEU A 195 38.80 -13.20 -20.11
CA LEU A 195 37.85 -13.68 -21.11
C LEU A 195 37.51 -15.16 -20.93
N LEU A 196 38.49 -15.99 -20.58
CA LEU A 196 38.27 -17.39 -20.23
C LEU A 196 37.35 -17.53 -19.01
N MET A 197 37.59 -16.76 -17.94
CA MET A 197 36.75 -16.78 -16.75
C MET A 197 35.31 -16.30 -17.04
N ALA A 198 35.16 -15.29 -17.91
CA ALA A 198 33.87 -14.76 -18.31
C ALA A 198 33.07 -15.77 -19.16
N GLU A 199 33.74 -16.48 -20.08
CA GLU A 199 33.15 -17.57 -20.86
C GLU A 199 32.67 -18.72 -19.96
N ASP A 200 33.49 -19.14 -19.00
CA ASP A 200 33.12 -20.19 -18.02
C ASP A 200 31.90 -19.73 -17.19
N THR A 201 31.93 -18.50 -16.68
CA THR A 201 30.82 -17.91 -15.90
C THR A 201 29.53 -17.84 -16.71
N PHE A 202 29.61 -17.54 -18.02
CA PHE A 202 28.45 -17.51 -18.89
C PHE A 202 27.88 -18.92 -19.13
N GLN A 203 28.75 -19.92 -19.34
CA GLN A 203 28.34 -21.32 -19.52
C GLN A 203 27.71 -21.94 -18.28
N GLU A 204 28.12 -21.49 -17.08
CA GLU A 204 27.53 -21.92 -15.81
C GLU A 204 26.11 -21.37 -15.58
N GLN A 205 25.63 -20.40 -16.37
CA GLN A 205 24.27 -19.88 -16.22
C GLN A 205 23.21 -20.89 -16.71
N ASP A 206 22.26 -21.21 -15.83
CA ASP A 206 21.15 -22.12 -16.12
C ASP A 206 20.24 -21.64 -17.28
N ASP A 207 19.44 -22.56 -17.84
CA ASP A 207 18.38 -22.24 -18.78
C ASP A 207 17.35 -21.26 -18.17
N ILE A 208 16.73 -20.43 -19.03
CA ILE A 208 15.73 -19.45 -18.60
C ILE A 208 14.51 -20.17 -18.00
N SER A 209 14.16 -19.81 -16.76
CA SER A 209 13.05 -20.42 -16.01
C SER A 209 11.67 -19.97 -16.55
N ASP A 210 10.61 -20.69 -16.17
CA ASP A 210 9.22 -20.32 -16.39
C ASP A 210 8.55 -19.66 -15.16
N ASP A 211 9.27 -19.58 -14.02
CA ASP A 211 8.84 -18.88 -12.81
C ASP A 211 9.33 -17.42 -12.78
N VAL A 212 8.46 -16.49 -12.38
CA VAL A 212 8.77 -15.05 -12.36
C VAL A 212 9.91 -14.71 -11.42
N GLU A 213 9.97 -15.31 -10.24
CA GLU A 213 10.98 -14.96 -9.24
C GLU A 213 12.34 -15.53 -9.64
N ASP A 214 12.37 -16.74 -10.19
CA ASP A 214 13.58 -17.33 -10.75
C ASP A 214 14.11 -16.49 -11.93
N VAL A 215 13.25 -16.09 -12.86
CA VAL A 215 13.64 -15.24 -14.01
C VAL A 215 14.12 -13.86 -13.54
N LYS A 216 13.54 -13.27 -12.49
CA LYS A 216 14.05 -12.01 -11.90
C LYS A 216 15.47 -12.19 -11.37
N GLN A 217 15.75 -13.29 -10.68
CA GLN A 217 17.08 -13.58 -10.16
C GLN A 217 18.07 -13.83 -11.30
N GLN A 218 17.69 -14.61 -12.32
CA GLN A 218 18.49 -14.85 -13.51
C GLN A 218 18.80 -13.55 -14.26
N PHE A 219 17.81 -12.66 -14.38
CA PHE A 219 17.96 -11.34 -14.98
C PHE A 219 18.98 -10.49 -14.22
N ALA A 220 18.86 -10.38 -12.89
CA ALA A 220 19.78 -9.58 -12.08
C ALA A 220 21.23 -10.11 -12.13
N THR A 221 21.40 -11.43 -12.05
CA THR A 221 22.72 -12.06 -12.21
C THR A 221 23.32 -11.77 -13.59
N HIS A 222 22.50 -11.88 -14.65
CA HIS A 222 22.94 -11.63 -16.01
C HIS A 222 23.21 -10.14 -16.29
N GLU A 223 22.47 -9.23 -15.66
CA GLU A 223 22.72 -7.78 -15.72
C GLU A 223 24.09 -7.43 -15.13
N ALA A 224 24.43 -7.99 -13.96
CA ALA A 224 25.75 -7.80 -13.35
C ALA A 224 26.87 -8.29 -14.27
N PHE A 225 26.66 -9.44 -14.92
CA PHE A 225 27.59 -9.97 -15.92
C PHE A 225 27.71 -9.04 -17.14
N MET A 226 26.61 -8.47 -17.65
CA MET A 226 26.63 -7.50 -18.75
C MET A 226 27.37 -6.19 -18.38
N MET A 227 27.26 -5.74 -17.13
CA MET A 227 28.04 -4.61 -16.64
C MET A 227 29.55 -4.92 -16.62
N GLU A 228 29.92 -6.12 -16.17
CA GLU A 228 31.32 -6.58 -16.19
C GLU A 228 31.86 -6.67 -17.62
N LEU A 229 31.09 -7.24 -18.54
CA LEU A 229 31.42 -7.29 -19.96
C LEU A 229 31.67 -5.88 -20.51
N THR A 230 30.77 -4.95 -20.23
CA THR A 230 30.90 -3.54 -20.67
C THR A 230 32.14 -2.85 -20.10
N ALA A 231 32.48 -3.11 -18.83
CA ALA A 231 33.66 -2.53 -18.18
C ALA A 231 34.98 -2.98 -18.85
N HIS A 232 35.04 -4.20 -19.39
CA HIS A 232 36.22 -4.74 -20.05
C HIS A 232 36.33 -4.37 -21.54
N GLN A 233 35.28 -3.79 -22.14
CA GLN A 233 35.27 -3.39 -23.55
C GLN A 233 36.47 -2.50 -23.92
N SER A 234 36.82 -1.52 -23.07
CA SER A 234 37.97 -0.65 -23.33
C SER A 234 39.30 -1.39 -23.21
N SER A 235 39.40 -2.38 -22.32
CA SER A 235 40.62 -3.18 -22.17
C SER A 235 40.89 -4.01 -23.42
N VAL A 236 39.86 -4.69 -23.94
CA VAL A 236 39.93 -5.43 -25.21
C VAL A 236 40.30 -4.50 -26.36
N GLY A 237 39.66 -3.32 -26.45
CA GLY A 237 39.97 -2.31 -27.45
C GLY A 237 41.41 -1.80 -27.39
N ASN A 238 41.93 -1.57 -26.18
CA ASN A 238 43.30 -1.11 -25.95
C ASN A 238 44.32 -2.16 -26.39
N VAL A 239 44.11 -3.45 -26.08
CA VAL A 239 45.00 -4.54 -26.52
C VAL A 239 45.01 -4.66 -28.03
N LEU A 240 43.85 -4.58 -28.69
CA LEU A 240 43.77 -4.59 -30.15
C LEU A 240 44.46 -3.37 -30.77
N GLN A 241 44.34 -2.19 -30.15
CA GLN A 241 45.03 -0.98 -30.62
C GLN A 241 46.54 -1.09 -30.44
N ALA A 242 47.00 -1.60 -29.29
CA ALA A 242 48.40 -1.83 -28.97
C ALA A 242 49.07 -2.77 -29.97
N GLY A 243 48.44 -3.91 -30.29
CA GLY A 243 48.96 -4.86 -31.27
C GLY A 243 49.06 -4.24 -32.67
N ASN A 244 48.09 -3.43 -33.09
CA ASN A 244 48.17 -2.71 -34.37
C ASN A 244 49.29 -1.66 -34.38
N GLN A 245 49.55 -0.98 -33.27
CA GLN A 245 50.64 -0.01 -33.14
C GLN A 245 52.00 -0.71 -33.25
N LEU A 246 52.18 -1.84 -32.58
CA LEU A 246 53.40 -2.65 -32.65
C LEU A 246 53.71 -3.13 -34.08
N ILE A 247 52.69 -3.61 -34.80
CA ILE A 247 52.84 -3.99 -36.21
C ILE A 247 53.18 -2.77 -37.09
N ALA A 248 52.58 -1.61 -36.81
CA ALA A 248 52.83 -0.40 -37.60
C ALA A 248 54.22 0.22 -37.39
N GLN A 249 54.86 -0.03 -36.24
CA GLN A 249 56.22 0.43 -35.95
C GLN A 249 57.27 -0.27 -36.83
N GLY A 250 57.01 -1.52 -37.24
CA GLY A 250 57.86 -2.27 -38.19
C GLY A 250 59.22 -2.73 -37.62
N ASP A 251 59.37 -2.69 -36.29
CA ASP A 251 60.58 -3.14 -35.58
C ASP A 251 60.52 -4.62 -35.18
N LEU A 252 59.46 -5.34 -35.59
CA LEU A 252 59.22 -6.75 -35.30
C LEU A 252 59.69 -7.69 -36.43
N SER A 253 59.97 -8.94 -36.10
CA SER A 253 60.15 -9.99 -37.11
C SER A 253 58.82 -10.35 -37.78
N VAL A 254 58.91 -10.90 -39.00
CA VAL A 254 57.72 -11.37 -39.73
C VAL A 254 56.98 -12.46 -38.95
N GLU A 255 57.70 -13.29 -38.21
CA GLU A 255 57.10 -14.29 -37.33
C GLU A 255 56.32 -13.66 -36.16
N GLU A 256 56.87 -12.66 -35.49
CA GLU A 256 56.22 -11.94 -34.38
C GLU A 256 54.99 -11.14 -34.85
N GLU A 257 55.07 -10.47 -36.01
CA GLU A 257 53.92 -9.77 -36.60
C GLU A 257 52.76 -10.73 -36.89
N ASN A 258 53.06 -11.91 -37.46
CA ASN A 258 52.04 -12.92 -37.73
C ASN A 258 51.43 -13.46 -36.43
N GLU A 259 52.23 -13.71 -35.40
CA GLU A 259 51.74 -14.19 -34.11
C GLU A 259 50.81 -13.17 -33.44
N ILE A 260 51.20 -11.89 -33.40
CA ILE A 260 50.36 -10.79 -32.87
C ILE A 260 49.04 -10.71 -33.66
N GLN A 261 49.09 -10.83 -34.98
CA GLN A 261 47.89 -10.78 -35.82
C GLN A 261 46.94 -11.96 -35.55
N GLU A 262 47.46 -13.18 -35.40
CA GLU A 262 46.67 -14.35 -35.03
C GLU A 262 46.05 -14.21 -33.63
N GLN A 263 46.82 -13.73 -32.64
CA GLN A 263 46.36 -13.49 -31.28
C GLN A 263 45.24 -12.44 -31.22
N MET A 264 45.40 -11.30 -31.90
CA MET A 264 44.35 -10.26 -31.98
C MET A 264 43.09 -10.79 -32.67
N THR A 265 43.25 -11.58 -33.73
CA THR A 265 42.11 -12.19 -34.44
C THR A 265 41.35 -13.15 -33.54
N LEU A 266 42.07 -14.00 -32.80
CA LEU A 266 41.48 -14.93 -31.85
C LEU A 266 40.77 -14.19 -30.71
N LEU A 267 41.42 -13.20 -30.10
CA LEU A 267 40.87 -12.36 -29.03
C LEU A 267 39.56 -11.71 -29.49
N ASN A 268 39.58 -11.01 -30.63
CA ASN A 268 38.40 -10.33 -31.17
C ASN A 268 37.27 -11.33 -31.48
N SER A 269 37.59 -12.50 -32.03
CA SER A 269 36.57 -13.52 -32.34
C SER A 269 35.87 -14.08 -31.09
N ARG A 270 36.62 -14.36 -30.03
CA ARG A 270 36.09 -14.90 -28.77
C ARG A 270 35.29 -13.85 -28.00
N TRP A 271 35.84 -12.64 -27.87
CA TRP A 271 35.15 -11.50 -27.28
C TRP A 271 33.81 -11.26 -27.97
N GLU A 272 33.80 -11.24 -29.30
CA GLU A 272 32.59 -10.89 -30.04
C GLU A 272 31.54 -12.00 -30.05
N ALA A 273 31.98 -13.27 -30.03
CA ALA A 273 31.10 -14.41 -29.79
C ALA A 273 30.42 -14.31 -28.43
N LEU A 274 31.20 -14.12 -27.35
CA LEU A 274 30.67 -13.97 -25.99
C LEU A 274 29.71 -12.78 -25.89
N ARG A 275 30.05 -11.64 -26.49
CA ARG A 275 29.20 -10.44 -26.49
C ARG A 275 27.87 -10.68 -27.18
N LEU A 276 27.88 -11.30 -28.37
CA LEU A 276 26.65 -11.58 -29.12
C LEU A 276 25.75 -12.59 -28.40
N GLU A 277 26.31 -13.67 -27.85
CA GLU A 277 25.54 -14.68 -27.11
C GLU A 277 24.94 -14.09 -25.82
N SER A 278 25.69 -13.22 -25.13
CA SER A 278 25.22 -12.53 -23.93
C SER A 278 24.09 -11.55 -24.23
N MET A 279 24.21 -10.76 -25.30
CA MET A 279 23.13 -9.86 -25.73
C MET A 279 21.86 -10.60 -26.15
N ASP A 280 21.98 -11.76 -26.82
CA ASP A 280 20.85 -12.61 -27.17
C ASP A 280 20.17 -13.17 -25.91
N ARG A 281 20.96 -13.66 -24.94
CA ARG A 281 20.43 -14.13 -23.65
C ARG A 281 19.72 -13.01 -22.88
N GLN A 282 20.29 -11.81 -22.81
CA GLN A 282 19.66 -10.65 -22.17
C GLN A 282 18.30 -10.32 -22.82
N SER A 283 18.23 -10.35 -24.15
CA SER A 283 17.00 -10.09 -24.90
C SER A 283 15.92 -11.14 -24.61
N ARG A 284 16.29 -12.42 -24.56
CA ARG A 284 15.37 -13.52 -24.21
C ARG A 284 14.88 -13.44 -22.76
N LEU A 285 15.77 -13.14 -21.81
CA LEU A 285 15.41 -12.93 -20.41
C LEU A 285 14.40 -11.79 -20.26
N HIS A 286 14.63 -10.68 -20.99
CA HIS A 286 13.70 -9.55 -21.02
C HIS A 286 12.32 -9.94 -21.57
N GLU A 287 12.27 -10.62 -22.72
CA GLU A 287 11.01 -11.07 -23.34
C GLU A 287 10.21 -11.98 -22.40
N VAL A 288 10.86 -13.02 -21.85
CA VAL A 288 10.21 -13.97 -20.93
C VAL A 288 9.71 -13.27 -19.67
N LEU A 289 10.53 -12.39 -19.06
CA LEU A 289 10.14 -11.66 -17.86
C LEU A 289 8.92 -10.76 -18.10
N MET A 290 8.91 -10.02 -19.21
CA MET A 290 7.79 -9.16 -19.57
C MET A 290 6.50 -9.96 -19.82
N ASP A 291 6.60 -11.09 -20.51
CA ASP A 291 5.46 -11.97 -20.76
C ASP A 291 4.89 -12.57 -19.48
N LEU A 292 5.76 -13.02 -18.57
CA LEU A 292 5.32 -13.58 -17.30
C LEU A 292 4.70 -12.52 -16.39
N GLN A 293 5.30 -11.32 -16.29
CA GLN A 293 4.72 -10.20 -15.53
C GLN A 293 3.35 -9.79 -16.08
N ARG A 294 3.21 -9.70 -17.42
CA ARG A 294 1.91 -9.39 -18.05
C ARG A 294 0.87 -10.46 -17.75
N LYS A 295 1.23 -11.74 -17.82
CA LYS A 295 0.34 -12.85 -17.41
C LYS A 295 -0.09 -12.73 -15.96
N GLN A 296 0.80 -12.37 -15.04
CA GLN A 296 0.43 -12.16 -13.62
C GLN A 296 -0.58 -11.01 -13.46
N LEU A 297 -0.41 -9.90 -14.18
CA LEU A 297 -1.35 -8.78 -14.14
C LEU A 297 -2.73 -9.14 -14.72
N ASP A 298 -2.76 -9.89 -15.82
CA ASP A 298 -4.02 -10.35 -16.42
C ASP A 298 -4.76 -11.30 -15.48
N GLN A 299 -4.05 -12.23 -14.84
CA GLN A 299 -4.61 -13.14 -13.83
C GLN A 299 -5.23 -12.37 -12.65
N LEU A 300 -4.52 -11.35 -12.13
CA LEU A 300 -5.05 -10.50 -11.06
C LEU A 300 -6.28 -9.73 -11.53
N SER A 301 -6.26 -9.18 -12.75
CA SER A 301 -7.40 -8.47 -13.33
C SER A 301 -8.64 -9.35 -13.45
N ASP A 302 -8.48 -10.58 -13.93
CA ASP A 302 -9.56 -11.55 -14.07
C ASP A 302 -10.12 -11.95 -12.71
N TRP A 303 -9.23 -12.24 -11.75
CA TRP A 303 -9.63 -12.56 -10.38
C TRP A 303 -10.38 -11.40 -9.71
N LEU A 304 -9.91 -10.16 -9.88
CA LEU A 304 -10.59 -8.97 -9.38
C LEU A 304 -11.98 -8.82 -10.00
N THR A 305 -12.12 -9.08 -11.31
CA THR A 305 -13.41 -8.99 -12.00
C THR A 305 -14.43 -9.99 -11.42
N VAL A 306 -14.01 -11.24 -11.20
CA VAL A 306 -14.85 -12.27 -10.57
C VAL A 306 -15.20 -11.88 -9.13
N THR A 307 -14.24 -11.34 -8.39
CA THR A 307 -14.41 -10.94 -7.00
C THR A 307 -15.32 -9.73 -6.85
N GLU A 308 -15.19 -8.71 -7.71
CA GLU A 308 -16.06 -7.55 -7.77
C GLU A 308 -17.52 -7.94 -8.07
N GLU A 309 -17.74 -8.88 -8.99
CA GLU A 309 -19.09 -9.38 -9.27
C GLU A 309 -19.65 -10.20 -8.08
N ARG A 310 -18.81 -10.98 -7.39
CA ARG A 310 -19.20 -11.66 -6.15
C ARG A 310 -19.57 -10.67 -5.06
N ILE A 311 -18.80 -9.59 -4.90
CA ILE A 311 -19.06 -8.49 -3.97
C ILE A 311 -20.39 -7.82 -4.29
N ARG A 312 -20.65 -7.47 -5.55
CA ARG A 312 -21.91 -6.87 -6.00
C ARG A 312 -23.12 -7.75 -5.66
N LYS A 313 -23.00 -9.07 -5.82
CA LYS A 313 -24.03 -10.03 -5.44
C LYS A 313 -24.24 -10.11 -3.92
N MET A 314 -23.19 -9.95 -3.13
CA MET A 314 -23.30 -9.94 -1.67
C MET A 314 -23.92 -8.64 -1.15
N ASP A 315 -23.51 -7.50 -1.70
CA ASP A 315 -23.99 -6.16 -1.30
C ASP A 315 -25.49 -5.97 -1.55
N THR A 316 -26.02 -6.62 -2.60
CA THR A 316 -27.45 -6.57 -2.96
C THR A 316 -28.30 -7.60 -2.22
N LYS A 317 -27.71 -8.58 -1.53
CA LYS A 317 -28.46 -9.57 -0.75
C LYS A 317 -28.94 -8.94 0.57
N SER A 318 -30.23 -9.10 0.87
CA SER A 318 -30.75 -8.83 2.22
C SER A 318 -30.14 -9.80 3.25
N TYR A 319 -30.25 -9.48 4.54
CA TYR A 319 -29.75 -10.26 5.69
C TYR A 319 -30.36 -11.68 5.85
N GLY A 320 -31.18 -12.14 4.90
CA GLY A 320 -31.77 -13.47 4.88
C GLY A 320 -33.12 -13.58 5.59
N ASP A 321 -33.71 -14.77 5.49
CA ASP A 321 -35.05 -15.06 6.03
C ASP A 321 -35.05 -15.48 7.51
N ASP A 322 -33.90 -15.89 8.03
CA ASP A 322 -33.69 -16.29 9.42
C ASP A 322 -32.21 -16.18 9.83
N PHE A 323 -31.94 -16.38 11.13
CA PHE A 323 -30.62 -16.29 11.72
C PHE A 323 -29.63 -17.32 11.16
N GLU A 324 -30.10 -18.50 10.76
CA GLU A 324 -29.23 -19.54 10.17
C GLU A 324 -28.82 -19.18 8.74
N THR A 325 -29.71 -18.58 7.96
CA THR A 325 -29.40 -18.03 6.65
C THR A 325 -28.44 -16.86 6.77
N PHE A 326 -28.61 -16.01 7.78
CA PHE A 326 -27.67 -14.94 8.07
C PHE A 326 -26.27 -15.47 8.45
N LYS A 327 -26.17 -16.51 9.29
CA LYS A 327 -24.90 -17.19 9.57
C LYS A 327 -24.23 -17.75 8.31
N LYS A 328 -25.00 -18.28 7.35
CA LYS A 328 -24.43 -18.71 6.07
C LYS A 328 -23.81 -17.55 5.29
N GLN A 329 -24.41 -16.36 5.33
CA GLN A 329 -23.82 -15.16 4.71
C GLN A 329 -22.49 -14.76 5.38
N ILE A 330 -22.40 -14.88 6.70
CA ILE A 330 -21.13 -14.69 7.44
C ILE A 330 -20.06 -15.65 6.92
N GLU A 331 -20.40 -16.91 6.71
CA GLU A 331 -19.45 -17.91 6.24
C GLU A 331 -19.07 -17.70 4.76
N GLU A 332 -20.02 -17.28 3.91
CA GLU A 332 -19.73 -16.87 2.52
C GLU A 332 -18.75 -15.69 2.47
N HIS A 333 -18.88 -14.74 3.40
CA HIS A 333 -17.97 -13.61 3.56
C HIS A 333 -16.60 -14.05 4.06
N LYS A 334 -16.51 -14.88 5.10
CA LYS A 334 -15.21 -15.42 5.56
C LYS A 334 -14.47 -16.15 4.45
N LYS A 335 -15.18 -16.90 3.61
CA LYS A 335 -14.58 -17.55 2.45
C LYS A 335 -13.96 -16.50 1.51
N LEU A 336 -14.68 -15.41 1.23
CA LEU A 336 -14.15 -14.30 0.43
C LEU A 336 -12.89 -13.71 1.08
N GLN A 337 -12.89 -13.52 2.40
CA GLN A 337 -11.72 -13.02 3.11
C GLN A 337 -10.50 -13.97 2.98
N ASN A 338 -10.70 -15.28 3.12
CA ASN A 338 -9.63 -16.25 2.92
C ASN A 338 -9.10 -16.26 1.48
N ASP A 339 -9.99 -16.09 0.50
CA ASP A 339 -9.60 -15.97 -0.92
C ASP A 339 -8.74 -14.71 -1.12
N LEU A 340 -9.10 -13.57 -0.51
CA LEU A 340 -8.29 -12.35 -0.51
C LEU A 340 -6.91 -12.55 0.13
N GLU A 341 -6.83 -13.24 1.27
CA GLU A 341 -5.55 -13.51 1.96
C GLU A 341 -4.62 -14.38 1.11
N THR A 342 -5.18 -15.33 0.37
CA THR A 342 -4.43 -16.17 -0.58
C THR A 342 -3.92 -15.35 -1.76
N GLU A 343 -4.78 -14.49 -2.32
CA GLU A 343 -4.41 -13.67 -3.48
C GLU A 343 -3.42 -12.56 -3.11
N GLN A 344 -3.44 -12.06 -1.87
CA GLN A 344 -2.49 -11.07 -1.36
C GLN A 344 -1.03 -11.53 -1.52
N VAL A 345 -0.75 -12.83 -1.37
CA VAL A 345 0.62 -13.36 -1.56
C VAL A 345 1.11 -13.12 -2.98
N LYS A 346 0.24 -13.28 -3.98
CA LYS A 346 0.56 -13.02 -5.39
C LYS A 346 0.60 -11.53 -5.71
N VAL A 347 -0.25 -10.73 -5.07
CA VAL A 347 -0.18 -9.27 -5.20
C VAL A 347 1.14 -8.73 -4.65
N ASN A 348 1.67 -9.33 -3.57
CA ASN A 348 2.97 -8.93 -3.03
C ASN A 348 4.13 -9.16 -4.00
N SER A 349 4.09 -10.22 -4.83
CA SER A 349 5.14 -10.47 -5.82
C SER A 349 5.11 -9.47 -6.98
N LEU A 350 3.95 -8.85 -7.25
CA LEU A 350 3.80 -7.78 -8.23
C LEU A 350 4.41 -6.45 -7.78
N THR A 351 4.56 -6.22 -6.46
CA THR A 351 5.22 -5.02 -5.90
C THR A 351 6.68 -4.91 -6.37
N HIS A 352 7.34 -6.04 -6.60
CA HIS A 352 8.72 -6.10 -7.07
C HIS A 352 8.81 -6.39 -8.57
N MET A 353 7.86 -5.87 -9.36
CA MET A 353 7.96 -5.93 -10.81
C MET A 353 9.17 -5.13 -11.30
N VAL A 354 9.94 -5.76 -12.17
CA VAL A 354 11.10 -5.15 -12.82
C VAL A 354 10.59 -4.44 -14.07
N VAL A 355 10.56 -3.10 -14.02
CA VAL A 355 10.26 -2.26 -15.19
C VAL A 355 11.56 -2.03 -15.94
N ILE A 356 11.71 -2.71 -17.07
CA ILE A 356 12.90 -2.54 -17.92
C ILE A 356 12.59 -1.46 -18.95
N VAL A 357 13.43 -0.42 -18.97
CA VAL A 357 13.40 0.64 -19.96
C VAL A 357 14.41 0.25 -21.04
N ASP A 358 13.99 -0.51 -22.04
CA ASP A 358 14.80 -0.69 -23.24
C ASP A 358 14.70 0.57 -24.12
N GLU A 359 15.83 1.03 -24.67
CA GLU A 359 15.90 2.17 -25.59
C GLU A 359 15.13 1.90 -26.90
N ASN A 360 14.92 0.62 -27.26
CA ASN A 360 14.22 0.19 -28.46
C ASN A 360 12.73 -0.15 -28.21
N SER A 361 12.37 -0.57 -26.99
CA SER A 361 10.98 -0.69 -26.56
C SER A 361 10.44 0.71 -26.27
N GLY A 362 9.62 1.25 -27.18
CA GLY A 362 9.09 2.60 -27.01
C GLY A 362 8.52 2.83 -25.61
N GLU A 363 8.77 4.02 -25.06
CA GLU A 363 8.37 4.50 -23.72
C GLU A 363 6.88 4.25 -23.36
N GLY A 364 6.03 3.93 -24.34
CA GLY A 364 4.65 3.51 -24.13
C GLY A 364 4.46 2.14 -23.45
N ALA A 365 5.39 1.19 -23.57
CA ALA A 365 5.22 -0.15 -22.98
C ALA A 365 5.34 -0.13 -21.44
N THR A 366 6.29 0.65 -20.91
CA THR A 366 6.49 0.86 -19.47
C THR A 366 5.37 1.70 -18.86
N VAL A 367 4.99 2.80 -19.52
CA VAL A 367 3.85 3.64 -19.09
C VAL A 367 2.53 2.86 -19.08
N ALA A 368 2.29 2.00 -20.08
CA ALA A 368 1.11 1.14 -20.11
C ALA A 368 1.09 0.16 -18.93
N LEU A 369 2.24 -0.43 -18.59
CA LEU A 369 2.41 -1.35 -17.46
C LEU A 369 2.15 -0.65 -16.12
N GLU A 370 2.74 0.52 -15.92
CA GLU A 370 2.52 1.36 -14.73
C GLU A 370 1.04 1.76 -14.58
N THR A 371 0.40 2.17 -15.67
CA THR A 371 -1.03 2.53 -15.68
C THR A 371 -1.91 1.34 -15.32
N GLN A 372 -1.59 0.15 -15.85
CA GLN A 372 -2.31 -1.08 -15.54
C GLN A 372 -2.14 -1.47 -14.07
N LEU A 373 -0.92 -1.40 -13.53
CA LEU A 373 -0.64 -1.61 -12.11
C LEU A 373 -1.44 -0.66 -11.23
N GLN A 374 -1.46 0.63 -11.56
CA GLN A 374 -2.20 1.64 -10.79
C GLN A 374 -3.71 1.31 -10.76
N LYS A 375 -4.29 1.01 -11.92
CA LYS A 375 -5.71 0.65 -12.03
C LYS A 375 -6.05 -0.61 -11.24
N LEU A 376 -5.21 -1.64 -11.30
CA LEU A 376 -5.38 -2.86 -10.51
C LEU A 376 -5.23 -2.59 -9.02
N GLY A 377 -4.31 -1.70 -8.65
CA GLY A 377 -4.11 -1.23 -7.29
C GLY A 377 -5.37 -0.57 -6.71
N GLU A 378 -5.98 0.35 -7.45
CA GLU A 378 -7.22 1.02 -7.02
C GLU A 378 -8.39 0.04 -6.84
N ARG A 379 -8.54 -0.91 -7.79
CA ARG A 379 -9.57 -1.96 -7.72
C ARG A 379 -9.37 -2.87 -6.50
N TRP A 380 -8.15 -3.34 -6.28
CA TRP A 380 -7.83 -4.16 -5.10
C TRP A 380 -8.08 -3.40 -3.80
N ALA A 381 -7.65 -2.14 -3.70
CA ALA A 381 -7.91 -1.31 -2.53
C ALA A 381 -9.42 -1.15 -2.26
N ALA A 382 -10.23 -1.03 -3.32
CA ALA A 382 -11.68 -0.97 -3.20
C ALA A 382 -12.29 -2.28 -2.70
N VAL A 383 -11.84 -3.42 -3.23
CA VAL A 383 -12.23 -4.76 -2.78
C VAL A 383 -11.89 -4.98 -1.31
N CYS A 384 -10.68 -4.63 -0.86
CA CYS A 384 -10.26 -4.76 0.53
C CYS A 384 -11.11 -3.89 1.46
N ARG A 385 -11.27 -2.60 1.11
CA ARG A 385 -12.07 -1.66 1.90
C ARG A 385 -13.52 -2.12 2.04
N TRP A 386 -14.15 -2.52 0.94
CA TRP A 386 -15.53 -3.03 0.99
C TRP A 386 -15.62 -4.29 1.85
N THR A 387 -14.66 -5.22 1.71
CA THR A 387 -14.66 -6.47 2.48
C THR A 387 -14.57 -6.20 3.98
N GLU A 388 -13.71 -5.27 4.41
CA GLU A 388 -13.60 -4.83 5.80
C GLU A 388 -14.89 -4.17 6.32
N GLU A 389 -15.43 -3.20 5.58
CA GLU A 389 -16.64 -2.47 5.97
C GLU A 389 -17.85 -3.40 6.07
N HIS A 390 -18.00 -4.29 5.09
CA HIS A 390 -19.08 -5.26 5.07
C HIS A 390 -18.92 -6.27 6.21
N TRP A 391 -17.69 -6.74 6.50
CA TRP A 391 -17.44 -7.60 7.66
C TRP A 391 -17.83 -6.94 8.98
N SER A 392 -17.47 -5.67 9.18
CA SER A 392 -17.82 -4.93 10.39
C SER A 392 -19.33 -4.85 10.58
N LYS A 393 -20.09 -4.51 9.53
CA LYS A 393 -21.55 -4.48 9.57
C LYS A 393 -22.12 -5.86 9.92
N LEU A 394 -21.67 -6.90 9.22
CA LEU A 394 -22.10 -8.26 9.42
C LEU A 394 -21.85 -8.76 10.86
N GLN A 395 -20.69 -8.44 11.44
CA GLN A 395 -20.35 -8.79 12.81
C GLN A 395 -21.21 -8.06 13.84
N GLU A 396 -21.48 -6.78 13.61
CA GLU A 396 -22.38 -6.00 14.48
C GLU A 396 -23.78 -6.61 14.52
N VAL A 397 -24.36 -6.93 13.36
CA VAL A 397 -25.68 -7.59 13.27
C VAL A 397 -25.65 -8.96 13.96
N LEU A 398 -24.57 -9.74 13.76
CA LEU A 398 -24.43 -11.07 14.36
C LEU A 398 -24.48 -11.01 15.89
N ILE A 399 -23.72 -10.10 16.50
CA ILE A 399 -23.66 -9.95 17.95
C ILE A 399 -25.03 -9.52 18.50
N LEU A 400 -25.66 -8.51 17.89
CA LEU A 400 -26.95 -8.00 18.34
C LEU A 400 -28.05 -9.06 18.22
N TRP A 401 -28.13 -9.74 17.07
CA TRP A 401 -29.16 -10.74 16.83
C TRP A 401 -28.94 -11.98 17.72
N GLN A 402 -27.70 -12.41 17.92
CA GLN A 402 -27.40 -13.51 18.83
C GLN A 402 -27.81 -13.17 20.27
N LYS A 403 -27.41 -11.99 20.76
CA LYS A 403 -27.79 -11.51 22.10
C LYS A 403 -29.31 -11.48 22.28
N LEU A 404 -30.05 -10.99 21.28
CA LEU A 404 -31.51 -10.97 21.29
C LEU A 404 -32.08 -12.39 21.44
N LEU A 405 -31.61 -13.36 20.66
CA LEU A 405 -32.11 -14.74 20.72
C LEU A 405 -31.80 -15.41 22.07
N GLU A 406 -30.62 -15.16 22.63
CA GLU A 406 -30.21 -15.66 23.94
C GLU A 406 -31.10 -15.08 25.06
N GLU A 407 -31.28 -13.76 25.09
CA GLU A 407 -32.14 -13.09 26.08
C GLU A 407 -33.61 -13.47 25.95
N GLN A 408 -34.13 -13.60 24.71
CA GLN A 408 -35.47 -14.13 24.48
C GLN A 408 -35.62 -15.54 25.06
N CYS A 409 -34.64 -16.42 24.84
CA CYS A 409 -34.66 -17.78 25.36
C CYS A 409 -34.67 -17.80 26.90
N LEU A 410 -33.77 -17.04 27.52
CA LEU A 410 -33.69 -16.90 28.98
C LEU A 410 -35.00 -16.37 29.57
N LEU A 411 -35.59 -15.35 28.95
CA LEU A 411 -36.87 -14.80 29.39
C LEU A 411 -38.03 -15.80 29.23
N ARG A 412 -38.11 -16.54 28.11
CA ARG A 412 -39.14 -17.59 27.93
C ARG A 412 -39.05 -18.65 29.01
N ILE A 413 -37.84 -19.08 29.36
CA ILE A 413 -37.60 -20.06 30.44
C ILE A 413 -38.05 -19.48 31.78
N TRP A 414 -37.64 -18.24 32.08
CA TRP A 414 -38.00 -17.56 33.32
C TRP A 414 -39.51 -17.36 33.45
N LEU A 415 -40.20 -16.88 32.40
CA LEU A 415 -41.65 -16.70 32.38
C LEU A 415 -42.36 -18.02 32.70
N LYS A 416 -41.96 -19.11 32.03
CA LYS A 416 -42.51 -20.44 32.28
C LYS A 416 -42.31 -20.90 33.74
N GLU A 417 -41.12 -20.68 34.31
CA GLU A 417 -40.85 -21.00 35.71
C GLU A 417 -41.77 -20.20 36.66
N LYS A 418 -42.04 -18.93 36.35
CA LYS A 418 -42.91 -18.07 37.16
C LYS A 418 -44.38 -18.39 36.99
N GLU A 419 -44.84 -18.73 35.78
CA GLU A 419 -46.16 -19.30 35.52
C GLU A 419 -46.38 -20.59 36.34
N ASP A 420 -45.40 -21.50 36.33
CA ASP A 420 -45.42 -22.74 37.11
C ASP A 420 -45.37 -22.49 38.63
N SER A 421 -44.67 -21.42 39.06
CA SER A 421 -44.61 -21.03 40.47
C SER A 421 -45.90 -20.40 40.96
N LEU A 422 -46.55 -19.60 40.11
CA LEU A 422 -47.83 -18.97 40.37
C LEU A 422 -48.96 -20.00 40.41
N SER A 423 -48.97 -20.98 39.50
CA SER A 423 -49.99 -22.04 39.47
C SER A 423 -50.07 -22.87 40.76
N LYS A 424 -48.96 -22.94 41.52
CA LYS A 424 -48.87 -23.62 42.83
C LYS A 424 -49.37 -22.78 44.00
N VAL A 425 -49.74 -21.52 43.80
CA VAL A 425 -50.28 -20.65 44.85
C VAL A 425 -51.75 -21.01 45.10
N GLN A 426 -52.09 -21.26 46.36
CA GLN A 426 -53.47 -21.53 46.76
C GLN A 426 -54.24 -20.21 46.84
N ARG A 427 -55.42 -20.19 46.20
CA ARG A 427 -56.22 -18.97 46.00
C ARG A 427 -57.36 -18.81 47.01
N SER A 428 -57.84 -19.92 47.58
CA SER A 428 -58.96 -19.96 48.53
C SER A 428 -58.89 -21.19 49.45
N ASN A 429 -59.80 -21.28 50.43
CA ASN A 429 -59.97 -22.45 51.33
C ASN A 429 -58.73 -22.77 52.19
N PHE A 430 -58.12 -21.75 52.79
CA PHE A 430 -56.96 -21.90 53.68
C PHE A 430 -57.35 -22.65 54.97
N LYS A 431 -56.52 -23.59 55.40
CA LYS A 431 -56.71 -24.40 56.61
C LYS A 431 -56.43 -23.60 57.88
N ASP A 432 -55.41 -22.75 57.83
CA ASP A 432 -54.99 -21.92 58.96
C ASP A 432 -54.35 -20.60 58.50
N GLN A 433 -54.11 -19.72 59.48
CA GLN A 433 -53.49 -18.41 59.24
C GLN A 433 -52.04 -18.51 58.73
N ASN A 434 -51.35 -19.61 59.04
CA ASN A 434 -49.97 -19.83 58.63
C ASN A 434 -49.90 -20.12 57.11
N GLU A 435 -50.76 -21.01 56.60
CA GLU A 435 -50.90 -21.32 55.17
C GLU A 435 -51.26 -20.08 54.35
N LEU A 436 -52.18 -19.26 54.84
CA LEU A 436 -52.51 -17.96 54.24
C LEU A 436 -51.30 -17.02 54.19
N SER A 437 -50.57 -16.92 55.30
CA SER A 437 -49.37 -16.06 55.40
C SER A 437 -48.21 -16.53 54.51
N VAL A 438 -48.10 -17.84 54.26
CA VAL A 438 -47.13 -18.41 53.31
C VAL A 438 -47.49 -18.02 51.87
N ASN A 439 -48.77 -18.12 51.48
CA ASN A 439 -49.21 -17.73 50.13
C ASN A 439 -49.07 -16.22 49.88
N VAL A 440 -49.38 -15.37 50.87
CA VAL A 440 -49.16 -13.90 50.78
C VAL A 440 -47.68 -13.58 50.56
N ARG A 441 -46.77 -14.20 51.32
CA ARG A 441 -45.32 -13.99 51.14
C ARG A 441 -44.83 -14.47 49.76
N ARG A 442 -45.36 -15.58 49.27
CA ARG A 442 -45.01 -16.12 47.96
C ARG A 442 -45.45 -15.18 46.82
N LEU A 443 -46.65 -14.62 46.90
CA LEU A 443 -47.13 -13.62 45.94
C LEU A 443 -46.32 -12.32 45.98
N ALA A 444 -45.95 -11.86 47.18
CA ALA A 444 -45.09 -10.69 47.34
C ALA A 444 -43.70 -10.90 46.69
N SER A 445 -43.08 -12.06 46.92
CA SER A 445 -41.79 -12.44 46.29
C SER A 445 -41.90 -12.49 44.76
N LEU A 446 -42.96 -13.13 44.23
CA LEU A 446 -43.18 -13.20 42.78
C LEU A 446 -43.37 -11.81 42.16
N LYS A 447 -44.08 -10.91 42.85
CA LYS A 447 -44.29 -9.52 42.41
C LYS A 447 -43.00 -8.71 42.40
N GLU A 448 -42.15 -8.88 43.41
CA GLU A 448 -40.83 -8.25 43.47
C GLU A 448 -39.93 -8.75 42.32
N GLU A 449 -39.85 -10.06 42.12
CA GLU A 449 -39.07 -10.67 41.03
C GLU A 449 -39.54 -10.20 39.64
N LEU A 450 -40.85 -10.07 39.43
CA LEU A 450 -41.43 -9.52 38.20
C LEU A 450 -41.06 -8.05 38.01
N GLY A 451 -41.12 -7.25 39.07
CA GLY A 451 -40.66 -5.86 39.06
C GLY A 451 -39.20 -5.72 38.66
N MET A 452 -38.31 -6.57 39.19
CA MET A 452 -36.90 -6.59 38.82
C MET A 452 -36.69 -7.00 37.36
N LYS A 453 -37.48 -7.95 36.85
CA LYS A 453 -37.33 -8.47 35.48
C LYS A 453 -37.88 -7.51 34.41
N LYS A 454 -38.72 -6.54 34.78
CA LYS A 454 -39.33 -5.57 33.86
C LYS A 454 -38.29 -4.79 33.05
N GLN A 455 -37.21 -4.34 33.69
CA GLN A 455 -36.12 -3.63 32.99
C GLN A 455 -35.46 -4.50 31.91
N THR A 456 -35.28 -5.80 32.18
CA THR A 456 -34.75 -6.75 31.19
C THR A 456 -35.71 -6.92 30.02
N PHE A 457 -37.02 -6.99 30.28
CA PHE A 457 -38.04 -7.09 29.25
C PHE A 457 -38.06 -5.84 28.34
N ASP A 458 -37.99 -4.64 28.94
CA ASP A 458 -37.99 -3.39 28.18
C ASP A 458 -36.71 -3.27 27.32
N HIS A 459 -35.53 -3.60 27.87
CA HIS A 459 -34.29 -3.65 27.11
C HIS A 459 -34.35 -4.68 25.95
N LEU A 460 -34.97 -5.84 26.19
CA LEU A 460 -35.15 -6.85 25.15
C LEU A 460 -36.01 -6.34 24.00
N HIS A 461 -37.04 -5.53 24.31
CA HIS A 461 -37.89 -4.90 23.31
C HIS A 461 -37.12 -3.87 22.47
N GLU A 462 -36.29 -3.03 23.10
CA GLU A 462 -35.40 -2.10 22.40
C GLU A 462 -34.43 -2.84 21.47
N LEU A 463 -33.74 -3.87 21.96
CA LEU A 463 -32.84 -4.70 21.15
C LEU A 463 -33.56 -5.34 19.96
N ALA A 464 -34.79 -5.82 20.16
CA ALA A 464 -35.59 -6.40 19.09
C ALA A 464 -35.93 -5.38 18.01
N GLN A 465 -36.29 -4.15 18.40
CA GLN A 465 -36.57 -3.06 17.48
C GLN A 465 -35.33 -2.67 16.67
N ASP A 466 -34.17 -2.57 17.33
CA ASP A 466 -32.89 -2.25 16.67
C ASP A 466 -32.53 -3.31 15.62
N VAL A 467 -32.60 -4.59 15.99
CA VAL A 467 -32.32 -5.70 15.05
C VAL A 467 -33.31 -5.69 13.88
N VAL A 468 -34.60 -5.49 14.14
CA VAL A 468 -35.66 -5.39 13.12
C VAL A 468 -35.41 -4.24 12.15
N LEU A 469 -34.92 -3.11 12.65
CA LEU A 469 -34.59 -1.94 11.84
C LEU A 469 -33.39 -2.20 10.93
N ILE A 470 -32.35 -2.85 11.47
CA ILE A 470 -31.13 -3.17 10.72
C ILE A 470 -31.40 -4.21 9.63
N ILE A 471 -32.14 -5.30 9.93
CA ILE A 471 -32.41 -6.37 8.95
C ILE A 471 -33.50 -6.01 7.94
N GLY A 472 -34.21 -4.89 8.16
CA GLY A 472 -35.23 -4.36 7.26
C GLY A 472 -36.52 -5.18 7.21
N SER A 473 -37.30 -5.04 6.13
CA SER A 473 -38.59 -5.72 5.94
C SER A 473 -38.45 -7.16 5.42
N SER A 474 -37.68 -7.98 6.13
CA SER A 474 -37.46 -9.40 5.80
C SER A 474 -38.46 -10.34 6.48
N LYS A 475 -38.50 -11.60 6.04
CA LYS A 475 -39.25 -12.65 6.75
C LYS A 475 -38.72 -12.84 8.18
N ALA A 476 -37.41 -12.67 8.39
CA ALA A 476 -36.79 -12.70 9.70
C ALA A 476 -37.34 -11.60 10.63
N SER A 477 -37.51 -10.39 10.09
CA SER A 477 -38.09 -9.25 10.80
C SER A 477 -39.52 -9.51 11.27
N GLN A 478 -40.35 -10.10 10.41
CA GLN A 478 -41.71 -10.50 10.79
C GLN A 478 -41.70 -11.56 11.89
N LYS A 479 -40.83 -12.57 11.76
CA LYS A 479 -40.69 -13.62 12.76
C LYS A 479 -40.27 -13.03 14.13
N LEU A 480 -39.28 -12.14 14.14
CA LEU A 480 -38.82 -11.47 15.37
C LEU A 480 -39.94 -10.66 16.04
N LYS A 481 -40.77 -9.98 15.24
CA LYS A 481 -41.93 -9.24 15.76
C LYS A 481 -42.95 -10.18 16.40
N THR A 482 -43.36 -11.25 15.72
CA THR A 482 -44.26 -12.26 16.26
C THR A 482 -43.70 -12.90 17.54
N ASP A 483 -42.42 -13.26 17.53
CA ASP A 483 -41.74 -13.87 18.67
C ASP A 483 -41.71 -12.93 19.89
N MET A 484 -41.66 -11.61 19.68
CA MET A 484 -41.74 -10.58 20.72
C MET A 484 -43.18 -10.27 21.17
N GLU A 485 -44.15 -10.30 20.26
CA GLU A 485 -45.58 -10.18 20.58
C GLU A 485 -46.02 -11.34 21.48
N ASP A 486 -45.63 -12.57 21.16
CA ASP A 486 -45.89 -13.75 21.98
C ASP A 486 -45.26 -13.63 23.40
N LEU A 487 -44.07 -13.04 23.49
CA LEU A 487 -43.40 -12.78 24.77
C LEU A 487 -44.12 -11.71 25.58
N ALA A 488 -44.57 -10.64 24.94
CA ALA A 488 -45.33 -9.57 25.57
C ALA A 488 -46.68 -10.10 26.09
N GLN A 489 -47.39 -10.89 25.29
CA GLN A 489 -48.64 -11.51 25.71
C GLN A 489 -48.46 -12.39 26.96
N LYS A 490 -47.43 -13.25 26.99
CA LYS A 490 -47.15 -14.09 28.16
C LYS A 490 -46.78 -13.28 29.40
N TRP A 491 -46.02 -12.21 29.21
CA TRP A 491 -45.70 -11.28 30.30
C TRP A 491 -46.97 -10.67 30.89
N ASP A 492 -47.84 -10.13 30.04
CA ASP A 492 -49.09 -9.48 30.46
C ASP A 492 -50.07 -10.47 31.11
N GLU A 493 -50.18 -11.69 30.57
CA GLU A 493 -50.97 -12.77 31.15
C GLU A 493 -50.47 -13.13 32.57
N LEU A 494 -49.15 -13.23 32.76
CA LEU A 494 -48.57 -13.51 34.07
C LEU A 494 -48.81 -12.37 35.07
N VAL A 495 -48.69 -11.11 34.63
CA VAL A 495 -48.99 -9.92 35.44
C VAL A 495 -50.46 -9.95 35.87
N HIS A 496 -51.38 -10.15 34.93
CA HIS A 496 -52.82 -10.19 35.22
C HIS A 496 -53.18 -11.32 36.18
N LEU A 497 -52.67 -12.52 35.97
CA LEU A 497 -52.91 -13.66 36.87
C LEU A 497 -52.35 -13.41 38.27
N LEU A 498 -51.20 -12.75 38.37
CA LEU A 498 -50.59 -12.40 39.65
C LEU A 498 -51.44 -11.38 40.42
N GLU A 499 -51.99 -10.38 39.73
CA GLU A 499 -52.93 -9.41 40.29
C GLU A 499 -54.22 -10.08 40.76
N ASP A 500 -54.82 -10.94 39.92
CA ASP A 500 -56.02 -11.70 40.25
C ASP A 500 -55.82 -12.57 41.50
N TYR A 501 -54.70 -13.30 41.59
CA TYR A 501 -54.42 -14.16 42.74
C TYR A 501 -54.16 -13.32 43.98
N THR A 502 -53.49 -12.18 43.84
CA THR A 502 -53.27 -11.24 44.95
C THR A 502 -54.59 -10.72 45.49
N ASN A 503 -55.54 -10.34 44.63
CA ASN A 503 -56.87 -9.89 45.03
C ASN A 503 -57.67 -10.98 45.76
N GLN A 504 -57.71 -12.20 45.21
CA GLN A 504 -58.42 -13.35 45.82
C GLN A 504 -57.84 -13.74 47.20
N VAL A 505 -56.52 -13.75 47.33
CA VAL A 505 -55.85 -14.00 48.61
C VAL A 505 -56.13 -12.85 49.59
N THR A 506 -56.15 -11.61 49.12
CA THR A 506 -56.45 -10.42 49.96
C THR A 506 -57.88 -10.45 50.51
N GLU A 507 -58.86 -10.83 49.71
CA GLU A 507 -60.24 -11.05 50.17
C GLU A 507 -60.30 -12.12 51.27
N SER A 508 -59.56 -13.21 51.11
CA SER A 508 -59.44 -14.24 52.14
C SER A 508 -58.76 -13.72 53.42
N VAL A 509 -57.74 -12.86 53.32
CA VAL A 509 -57.13 -12.16 54.48
C VAL A 509 -58.14 -11.29 55.22
N THR A 510 -59.05 -10.62 54.50
CA THR A 510 -60.10 -9.83 55.14
C THR A 510 -61.12 -10.69 55.90
N ASN A 511 -61.45 -11.87 55.37
CA ASN A 511 -62.37 -12.82 56.01
C ASN A 511 -61.77 -13.50 57.26
N PHE A 512 -60.46 -13.75 57.28
CA PHE A 512 -59.75 -14.30 58.46
C PHE A 512 -59.45 -13.26 59.56
N GLY A 513 -59.85 -12.00 59.40
CA GLY A 513 -59.78 -11.00 60.47
C GLY A 513 -58.36 -10.55 60.85
N VAL A 514 -57.40 -10.61 59.93
CA VAL A 514 -56.01 -10.20 60.21
C VAL A 514 -55.91 -8.67 60.25
N LYS A 515 -55.88 -8.09 61.46
CA LYS A 515 -55.52 -6.69 61.67
C LYS A 515 -53.99 -6.54 61.67
N GLN A 516 -53.53 -5.66 60.78
CA GLN A 516 -52.33 -4.80 60.91
C GLN A 516 -50.94 -5.18 60.37
N VAL A 517 -50.69 -6.31 59.70
CA VAL A 517 -49.37 -6.50 59.02
C VAL A 517 -49.48 -6.74 57.51
N SER A 518 -50.52 -7.45 57.05
CA SER A 518 -50.59 -7.88 55.64
C SER A 518 -51.09 -6.80 54.68
N ARG A 519 -51.93 -5.85 55.12
CA ARG A 519 -52.53 -4.86 54.21
C ARG A 519 -51.51 -3.87 53.67
N LYS A 520 -50.50 -3.48 54.47
CA LYS A 520 -49.47 -2.49 54.10
C LYS A 520 -48.54 -3.01 53.00
N VAL A 521 -48.11 -4.27 53.10
CA VAL A 521 -47.27 -4.96 52.09
C VAL A 521 -48.03 -5.12 50.76
N ILE A 522 -49.35 -5.34 50.82
CA ILE A 522 -50.21 -5.51 49.64
C ILE A 522 -50.55 -4.17 48.98
N THR A 523 -50.76 -3.08 49.74
CA THR A 523 -51.17 -1.77 49.19
C THR A 523 -50.01 -0.83 48.85
N GLU A 524 -48.87 -0.87 49.54
CA GLU A 524 -47.73 0.05 49.26
C GLU A 524 -46.87 -0.40 48.06
N THR A 525 -47.17 -1.54 47.43
CA THR A 525 -46.56 -2.00 46.17
C THR A 525 -47.53 -1.94 44.97
N VAL A 526 -48.69 -1.28 45.09
CA VAL A 526 -49.73 -1.23 44.03
C VAL A 526 -49.36 -0.35 42.83
N THR A 527 -48.29 0.43 42.87
CA THR A 527 -47.80 1.17 41.69
C THR A 527 -46.69 0.39 40.99
N VAL A 528 -47.02 -0.66 40.24
CA VAL A 528 -46.13 -1.12 39.15
C VAL A 528 -46.61 -0.61 37.79
N THR A 529 -47.74 0.08 37.72
CA THR A 529 -48.21 0.73 36.49
C THR A 529 -48.69 2.15 36.77
N GLU A 530 -48.34 3.02 35.81
CA GLU A 530 -48.62 4.45 35.67
C GLU A 530 -47.65 5.43 36.37
N HIS A 531 -46.91 6.16 35.52
CA HIS A 531 -45.98 7.28 35.77
C HIS A 531 -44.49 6.97 35.98
N SER A 532 -43.81 6.73 34.86
CA SER A 532 -42.51 7.37 34.57
C SER A 532 -42.32 7.59 33.07
N SER A 533 -43.33 8.17 32.42
CA SER A 533 -43.08 9.04 31.27
C SER A 533 -42.67 10.39 31.83
N ILE A 534 -41.37 10.58 32.13
CA ILE A 534 -40.85 11.93 32.27
C ILE A 534 -40.75 12.50 30.85
N HIS A 535 -41.79 13.25 30.48
CA HIS A 535 -41.65 14.33 29.53
C HIS A 535 -40.54 15.26 30.04
N LEU A 536 -39.33 15.12 29.50
CA LEU A 536 -38.37 16.21 29.54
C LEU A 536 -38.96 17.35 28.72
N ILE A 537 -39.32 18.40 29.45
CA ILE A 537 -39.73 19.71 28.95
C ILE A 537 -38.73 20.14 27.87
N LYS A 538 -39.26 20.41 26.66
CA LYS A 538 -38.58 21.22 25.65
C LYS A 538 -38.30 22.59 26.27
N GLN A 539 -37.06 22.82 26.66
CA GLN A 539 -36.52 24.17 26.76
C GLN A 539 -35.57 24.33 25.57
N GLU A 540 -35.93 25.22 24.65
CA GLU A 540 -35.09 25.58 23.51
C GLU A 540 -33.72 26.07 23.99
N LEU A 541 -32.68 25.34 23.60
CA LEU A 541 -31.29 25.76 23.64
C LEU A 541 -30.66 25.46 22.26
N PRO A 542 -29.66 26.25 21.83
CA PRO A 542 -29.24 26.36 20.43
C PRO A 542 -28.67 25.05 19.89
N PRO A 543 -28.62 24.87 18.55
CA PRO A 543 -28.30 23.58 17.96
C PRO A 543 -26.87 23.12 18.31
N PRO A 544 -26.67 21.86 18.76
CA PRO A 544 -25.34 21.30 18.95
C PRO A 544 -24.73 20.83 17.60
N PRO A 545 -23.39 20.75 17.51
CA PRO A 545 -22.63 20.54 16.27
C PRO A 545 -22.80 19.11 15.71
N PRO A 546 -22.41 18.84 14.43
CA PRO A 546 -22.65 17.55 13.77
C PRO A 546 -21.98 16.37 14.52
N PRO A 547 -22.51 15.13 14.36
CA PRO A 547 -22.15 14.00 15.20
C PRO A 547 -20.69 13.60 15.00
N ARG A 548 -19.90 13.74 16.07
CA ARG A 548 -18.60 13.05 16.17
C ARG A 548 -18.87 11.55 16.25
N LYS A 549 -18.21 10.79 15.38
CA LYS A 549 -18.08 9.33 15.46
C LYS A 549 -17.80 8.93 16.91
N ARG A 550 -18.77 8.30 17.59
CA ARG A 550 -18.53 7.68 18.89
C ARG A 550 -17.74 6.41 18.63
N GLN A 551 -16.43 6.54 18.75
CA GLN A 551 -15.52 5.44 18.95
C GLN A 551 -15.86 4.85 20.33
N MET A 552 -16.58 3.72 20.34
CA MET A 552 -16.77 2.96 21.56
C MET A 552 -15.43 2.37 21.97
N SER A 553 -14.90 2.82 23.11
CA SER A 553 -13.79 2.18 23.80
C SER A 553 -14.25 0.79 24.22
N LEU A 554 -13.72 -0.23 23.54
CA LEU A 554 -13.85 -1.62 23.94
C LEU A 554 -13.02 -1.82 25.21
N ASP A 555 -13.69 -2.05 26.35
CA ASP A 555 -13.02 -2.60 27.52
C ASP A 555 -12.44 -3.99 27.17
N ALA A 556 -11.20 -4.20 27.58
CA ALA A 556 -10.32 -5.25 27.07
C ALA A 556 -10.55 -6.65 27.69
N GLU A 557 -11.63 -6.88 28.42
CA GLU A 557 -11.77 -8.08 29.26
C GLU A 557 -12.59 -9.24 28.63
N GLU A 558 -13.34 -9.02 27.54
CA GLU A 558 -14.19 -10.08 26.95
C GLU A 558 -13.56 -10.85 25.78
N LYS A 559 -12.28 -10.63 25.46
CA LYS A 559 -11.57 -11.27 24.33
C LYS A 559 -10.98 -12.66 24.60
N LYS A 560 -11.50 -13.43 25.57
CA LYS A 560 -10.91 -14.74 25.94
C LYS A 560 -11.82 -15.97 25.88
N ILE A 561 -12.98 -15.87 25.26
CA ILE A 561 -13.79 -17.06 24.93
C ILE A 561 -13.92 -17.08 23.40
N PHE A 562 -13.85 -18.27 22.80
CA PHE A 562 -13.84 -18.54 21.34
C PHE A 562 -12.47 -18.60 20.65
N THR A 563 -11.55 -19.35 21.25
CA THR A 563 -10.79 -20.36 20.49
C THR A 563 -11.10 -21.71 21.13
N ILE A 564 -11.89 -22.56 20.49
CA ILE A 564 -11.83 -24.03 20.59
C ILE A 564 -12.79 -24.59 19.50
N LYS A 565 -12.15 -25.29 18.55
CA LYS A 565 -12.63 -26.16 17.47
C LYS A 565 -13.30 -25.54 16.26
#